data_AF-A0A966DNX0-F1
#
_entry.id   AF-A0A966DNX0-F1
#
_cell.length_a   1.000
_cell.length_b   1.000
_cell.length_c   1.000
_cell.angle_alpha   90.00
_cell.angle_beta   90.00
_cell.angle_gamma   90.00
#
_symmetry.space_group_name_H-M   'P 1'
#
loop_
_entity.id
_entity.type
_entity.pdbx_description
1 polymer ?
#
loop_
_entity_poly.entity_id
_entity_poly.type
_entity_poly.pdbx_seq_one_letter_code
_entity_poly.pdbx_strand_id
1 'polypeptide(L)'
;WTEADYGFSAAISYILEMDLAGNAFASPITLATVNNALTTTLTKGSLNSKLIAAGIAGGATVDVEFRVLSKVSNAVENLASEPLTTNVTTYLVIIDYPLLNVPGSYQGWNPEDNTTVLFSLNFDEKYEGYINFPDPNTEFKFAKGSWDENWGDTGADFTLDPGGDNIIIAEAGYYKLNADLNSLTYEYLKTDWGLIGSATPGGWDTDTDMIYDTESGELSVTINLVVGEIKFRANDGWDLDYGETDPPTGFLTKGGANIPISEDGNYTVTLVLNQANYTYRVVKN
;
A
#
# COMPACT_ATOMS: atom_id res chain seq x y z
N TRP A 1 -20.27 18.43 -26.09
CA TRP A 1 -21.39 19.31 -25.75
C TRP A 1 -21.52 20.38 -26.83
N THR A 2 -22.57 21.19 -26.83
CA THR A 2 -22.71 22.36 -27.73
C THR A 2 -22.21 23.63 -27.04
N GLU A 3 -22.01 24.70 -27.81
CA GLU A 3 -21.61 25.99 -27.26
C GLU A 3 -22.72 26.59 -26.38
N ALA A 4 -22.34 27.18 -25.24
CA ALA A 4 -23.25 27.84 -24.32
C ALA A 4 -23.57 29.26 -24.83
N ASP A 5 -24.86 29.62 -24.79
CA ASP A 5 -25.33 30.94 -25.21
C ASP A 5 -25.53 31.86 -24.00
N TYR A 6 -24.68 32.88 -23.91
CA TYR A 6 -24.78 33.94 -22.90
C TYR A 6 -25.48 35.21 -23.43
N GLY A 7 -25.92 35.22 -24.69
CA GLY A 7 -26.48 36.39 -25.37
C GLY A 7 -25.42 37.41 -25.84
N PHE A 8 -24.12 37.09 -25.69
CA PHE A 8 -23.00 37.89 -26.18
C PHE A 8 -21.79 37.01 -26.52
N SER A 9 -20.86 37.53 -27.32
CA SER A 9 -19.63 36.81 -27.69
C SER A 9 -18.58 36.93 -26.59
N ALA A 10 -18.08 35.79 -26.11
CA ALA A 10 -16.99 35.71 -25.15
C ALA A 10 -16.22 34.40 -25.32
N ALA A 11 -14.99 34.35 -24.81
CA ALA A 11 -14.28 33.10 -24.63
C ALA A 11 -14.90 32.32 -23.46
N ILE A 12 -15.18 31.03 -23.67
CA ILE A 12 -15.87 30.18 -22.71
C ILE A 12 -14.96 29.01 -22.35
N SER A 13 -14.71 28.84 -21.05
CA SER A 13 -14.14 27.61 -20.51
C SER A 13 -15.26 26.64 -20.17
N TYR A 14 -15.07 25.36 -20.49
CA TYR A 14 -15.97 24.28 -20.10
C TYR A 14 -15.32 23.39 -19.06
N ILE A 15 -16.06 23.08 -18.01
CA ILE A 15 -15.63 22.23 -16.90
C ILE A 15 -16.51 20.99 -16.92
N LEU A 16 -15.92 19.83 -17.17
CA LEU A 16 -16.59 18.55 -17.05
C LEU A 16 -16.51 18.10 -15.58
N GLU A 17 -17.65 17.87 -14.95
CA GLU A 17 -17.77 17.43 -13.57
C GLU A 17 -18.49 16.09 -13.48
N MET A 18 -18.24 15.37 -12.38
CA MET A 18 -18.93 14.17 -11.97
C MET A 18 -19.32 14.26 -10.51
N ASP A 19 -20.43 13.66 -10.13
CA ASP A 19 -20.76 13.36 -8.74
C ASP A 19 -21.41 11.97 -8.66
N LEU A 20 -21.56 11.42 -7.45
CA LEU A 20 -22.37 10.24 -7.21
C LEU A 20 -23.83 10.54 -7.57
N ALA A 21 -24.49 9.59 -8.21
CA ALA A 21 -25.86 9.79 -8.66
C ALA A 21 -26.79 10.10 -7.49
N GLY A 22 -27.63 11.13 -7.64
CA GLY A 22 -28.56 11.56 -6.61
C GLY A 22 -27.95 12.49 -5.55
N ASN A 23 -26.65 12.81 -5.63
CA ASN A 23 -26.01 13.80 -4.76
C ASN A 23 -26.21 15.25 -5.22
N ALA A 24 -26.94 15.47 -6.32
CA ALA A 24 -27.28 16.79 -6.87
C ALA A 24 -26.06 17.71 -7.07
N PHE A 25 -24.89 17.14 -7.35
CA PHE A 25 -23.62 17.86 -7.46
C PHE A 25 -23.27 18.68 -6.20
N ALA A 26 -23.61 18.17 -5.00
CA ALA A 26 -23.23 18.77 -3.73
C ALA A 26 -21.73 18.60 -3.43
N SER A 27 -21.05 17.64 -4.06
CA SER A 27 -19.61 17.43 -3.92
C SER A 27 -18.97 17.04 -5.27
N PRO A 28 -19.03 17.95 -6.26
CA PRO A 28 -18.64 17.62 -7.63
C PRO A 28 -17.13 17.46 -7.75
N ILE A 29 -16.72 16.42 -8.46
CA ILE A 29 -15.34 16.14 -8.84
C ILE A 29 -15.12 16.71 -10.23
N THR A 30 -14.24 17.70 -10.36
CA THR A 30 -13.82 18.20 -11.67
C THR A 30 -13.00 17.14 -12.41
N LEU A 31 -13.48 16.69 -13.56
CA LEU A 31 -12.83 15.69 -14.40
C LEU A 31 -11.85 16.32 -15.39
N ALA A 32 -12.26 17.42 -16.04
CA ALA A 32 -11.44 18.18 -16.96
C ALA A 32 -11.90 19.64 -17.05
N THR A 33 -10.99 20.52 -17.48
CA THR A 33 -11.31 21.90 -17.88
C THR A 33 -10.69 22.16 -19.24
N VAL A 34 -11.49 22.67 -20.18
CA VAL A 34 -11.04 22.98 -21.54
C VAL A 34 -11.46 24.39 -21.92
N ASN A 35 -10.64 25.08 -22.72
CA ASN A 35 -10.89 26.46 -23.12
C ASN A 35 -11.30 26.52 -24.59
N ASN A 36 -12.45 27.14 -24.88
CA ASN A 36 -13.01 27.26 -26.23
C ASN A 36 -13.07 25.92 -27.00
N ALA A 37 -13.27 24.81 -26.28
CA ALA A 37 -13.37 23.48 -26.84
C ALA A 37 -14.66 22.79 -26.38
N LEU A 38 -15.30 22.09 -27.31
CA LEU A 38 -16.63 21.48 -27.12
C LEU A 38 -16.58 19.98 -26.80
N THR A 39 -15.37 19.44 -26.68
CA THR A 39 -15.09 18.04 -26.39
C THR A 39 -13.88 17.90 -25.49
N THR A 40 -13.80 16.79 -24.78
CA THR A 40 -12.62 16.33 -24.04
C THR A 40 -12.60 14.81 -24.01
N THR A 41 -11.45 14.22 -23.68
CA THR A 41 -11.28 12.77 -23.56
C THR A 41 -10.83 12.46 -22.14
N LEU A 42 -11.44 11.45 -21.52
CA LEU A 42 -11.02 10.90 -20.24
C LEU A 42 -10.39 9.53 -20.45
N THR A 43 -9.27 9.28 -19.78
CA THR A 43 -8.71 7.92 -19.72
C THR A 43 -9.44 7.12 -18.66
N LYS A 44 -9.55 5.80 -18.87
CA LYS A 44 -10.08 4.88 -17.84
C LYS A 44 -9.34 5.03 -16.51
N GLY A 45 -8.02 5.19 -16.55
CA GLY A 45 -7.20 5.39 -15.36
C GLY A 45 -7.50 6.68 -14.60
N SER A 46 -7.63 7.82 -15.30
CA SER A 46 -7.96 9.10 -14.65
C SER A 46 -9.32 9.07 -13.98
N LEU A 47 -10.33 8.48 -14.64
CA LEU A 47 -11.66 8.31 -14.06
C LEU A 47 -11.63 7.36 -12.87
N ASN A 48 -10.92 6.23 -12.98
CA ASN A 48 -10.76 5.25 -11.91
C ASN A 48 -10.12 5.90 -10.67
N SER A 49 -8.98 6.56 -10.80
CA SER A 49 -8.28 7.20 -9.68
C SER A 49 -9.15 8.24 -8.96
N LYS A 50 -9.98 8.99 -9.69
CA LYS A 50 -10.89 9.98 -9.09
C LYS A 50 -12.04 9.33 -8.31
N LEU A 51 -12.57 8.21 -8.77
CA LEU A 51 -13.59 7.45 -8.05
C LEU A 51 -13.01 6.76 -6.81
N ILE A 52 -11.81 6.18 -6.91
CA ILE A 52 -11.11 5.63 -5.74
C ILE A 52 -10.86 6.72 -4.70
N ALA A 53 -10.36 7.90 -5.12
CA ALA A 53 -10.15 9.04 -4.22
C ALA A 53 -11.44 9.58 -3.60
N ALA A 54 -12.59 9.35 -4.23
CA ALA A 54 -13.92 9.66 -3.70
C ALA A 54 -14.46 8.59 -2.72
N GLY A 55 -13.64 7.59 -2.37
CA GLY A 55 -13.99 6.53 -1.41
C GLY A 55 -14.69 5.33 -2.05
N ILE A 56 -14.76 5.23 -3.38
CA ILE A 56 -15.31 4.06 -4.05
C ILE A 56 -14.26 2.96 -4.07
N ALA A 57 -14.56 1.79 -3.49
CA ALA A 57 -13.64 0.66 -3.50
C ALA A 57 -13.29 0.20 -4.93
N GLY A 58 -12.08 -0.31 -5.13
CA GLY A 58 -11.70 -0.90 -6.42
C GLY A 58 -12.53 -2.14 -6.73
N GLY A 59 -12.99 -2.27 -7.98
CA GLY A 59 -13.87 -3.36 -8.40
C GLY A 59 -15.36 -3.10 -8.14
N ALA A 60 -15.70 -2.01 -7.45
CA ALA A 60 -17.10 -1.65 -7.18
C ALA A 60 -17.73 -0.96 -8.40
N THR A 61 -19.01 -1.26 -8.63
CA THR A 61 -19.85 -0.54 -9.60
C THR A 61 -20.64 0.52 -8.86
N VAL A 62 -20.60 1.75 -9.36
CA VAL A 62 -21.30 2.90 -8.79
C VAL A 62 -22.02 3.69 -9.88
N ASP A 63 -23.21 4.20 -9.55
CA ASP A 63 -23.93 5.14 -10.41
C ASP A 63 -23.39 6.56 -10.21
N VAL A 64 -23.06 7.22 -11.31
CA VAL A 64 -22.51 8.58 -11.34
C VAL A 64 -23.29 9.46 -12.30
N GLU A 65 -23.26 10.76 -12.03
CA GLU A 65 -23.85 11.79 -12.87
C GLU A 65 -22.74 12.71 -13.39
N PHE A 66 -22.71 12.94 -14.70
CA PHE A 66 -21.80 13.87 -15.35
C PHE A 66 -22.54 15.15 -15.75
N ARG A 67 -21.91 16.31 -15.59
CA ARG A 67 -22.41 17.58 -16.16
C ARG A 67 -21.27 18.40 -16.73
N VAL A 68 -21.62 19.34 -17.60
CA VAL A 68 -20.69 20.36 -18.10
C VAL A 68 -21.13 21.72 -17.59
N LEU A 69 -20.23 22.42 -16.90
CA LEU A 69 -20.38 23.83 -16.59
C LEU A 69 -19.68 24.66 -17.66
N SER A 70 -20.29 25.77 -18.06
CA SER A 70 -19.64 26.81 -18.85
C SER A 70 -19.27 27.98 -17.95
N LYS A 71 -18.11 28.59 -18.19
CA LYS A 71 -17.59 29.71 -17.41
C LYS A 71 -16.99 30.77 -18.33
N VAL A 72 -17.47 32.01 -18.20
CA VAL A 72 -16.95 33.18 -18.91
C VAL A 72 -16.00 33.99 -18.01
N SER A 73 -16.45 34.34 -16.81
CA SER A 73 -15.67 35.05 -15.80
C SER A 73 -16.26 34.82 -14.41
N ASN A 74 -15.58 35.25 -13.35
CA ASN A 74 -16.15 35.16 -11.99
C ASN A 74 -17.34 36.11 -11.75
N ALA A 75 -17.61 37.04 -12.66
CA ALA A 75 -18.71 38.00 -12.56
C ALA A 75 -19.99 37.55 -13.29
N VAL A 76 -19.93 36.44 -14.03
CA VAL A 76 -21.05 35.88 -14.79
C VAL A 76 -21.37 34.51 -14.21
N GLU A 77 -22.65 34.25 -13.96
CA GLU A 77 -23.11 32.95 -13.46
C GLU A 77 -22.82 31.86 -14.48
N ASN A 78 -22.36 30.70 -14.01
CA ASN A 78 -22.09 29.56 -14.88
C ASN A 78 -23.39 28.89 -15.33
N LEU A 79 -23.52 28.57 -16.61
CA LEU A 79 -24.59 27.69 -17.09
C LEU A 79 -24.17 26.23 -16.98
N ALA A 80 -25.07 25.38 -16.48
CA ALA A 80 -24.88 23.93 -16.37
C ALA A 80 -25.70 23.19 -17.45
N SER A 81 -25.16 22.10 -17.97
CA SER A 81 -25.94 21.14 -18.77
C SER A 81 -26.87 20.31 -17.88
N GLU A 82 -27.88 19.70 -18.50
CA GLU A 82 -28.59 18.58 -17.87
C GLU A 82 -27.59 17.45 -17.52
N PRO A 83 -27.73 16.79 -16.36
CA PRO A 83 -26.88 15.69 -15.98
C PRO A 83 -27.07 14.46 -16.88
N LEU A 84 -25.98 13.75 -17.14
CA LEU A 84 -26.00 12.42 -17.77
C LEU A 84 -25.65 11.37 -16.72
N THR A 85 -26.59 10.48 -16.44
CA THR A 85 -26.39 9.35 -15.51
C THR A 85 -25.84 8.13 -16.23
N THR A 86 -24.85 7.46 -15.64
CA THR A 86 -24.36 6.14 -16.05
C THR A 86 -23.75 5.42 -14.86
N ASN A 87 -23.57 4.10 -14.96
CA ASN A 87 -22.71 3.38 -14.02
C ASN A 87 -21.25 3.37 -14.49
N VAL A 88 -20.33 3.31 -13.54
CA VAL A 88 -18.90 3.09 -13.74
C VAL A 88 -18.44 2.00 -12.77
N THR A 89 -17.76 1.00 -13.29
CA THR A 89 -17.06 -0.01 -12.48
C THR A 89 -15.61 0.42 -12.34
N THR A 90 -15.18 0.70 -11.12
CA THR A 90 -13.76 0.91 -10.83
C THR A 90 -13.01 -0.41 -11.01
N TYR A 91 -11.73 -0.35 -11.34
CA TYR A 91 -10.87 -1.52 -11.34
C TYR A 91 -9.81 -1.40 -10.25
N LEU A 92 -9.51 -2.54 -9.63
CA LEU A 92 -8.33 -2.68 -8.79
C LEU A 92 -7.09 -2.56 -9.68
N VAL A 93 -6.19 -1.64 -9.36
CA VAL A 93 -4.84 -1.69 -9.92
C VAL A 93 -4.10 -2.74 -9.09
N ILE A 94 -4.08 -3.98 -9.58
CA ILE A 94 -3.15 -4.99 -9.04
C ILE A 94 -1.79 -4.63 -9.64
N ILE A 95 -0.91 -4.05 -8.83
CA ILE A 95 0.46 -3.81 -9.22
C ILE A 95 1.19 -5.14 -9.03
N ASP A 96 1.63 -5.72 -10.15
CA ASP A 96 2.51 -6.89 -10.14
C ASP A 96 3.94 -6.39 -9.95
N TYR A 97 4.39 -6.36 -8.70
CA TYR A 97 5.72 -5.90 -8.36
C TYR A 97 6.76 -6.97 -8.73
N PRO A 98 7.95 -6.59 -9.24
CA PRO A 98 9.04 -7.52 -9.42
C PRO A 98 9.37 -8.22 -8.10
N LEU A 99 9.58 -9.53 -8.21
CA LEU A 99 9.87 -10.42 -7.10
C LEU A 99 11.35 -10.83 -7.14
N LEU A 100 11.92 -11.04 -5.96
CA LEU A 100 13.19 -11.75 -5.77
C LEU A 100 12.91 -12.91 -4.80
N ASN A 101 13.00 -14.14 -5.31
CA ASN A 101 12.79 -15.34 -4.52
C ASN A 101 13.95 -15.53 -3.54
N VAL A 102 13.65 -16.11 -2.38
CA VAL A 102 14.62 -16.42 -1.34
C VAL A 102 14.69 -17.95 -1.13
N PRO A 103 15.09 -18.76 -2.13
CA PRO A 103 15.17 -20.21 -1.93
C PRO A 103 16.18 -20.56 -0.84
N GLY A 104 15.76 -21.41 0.09
CA GLY A 104 16.63 -21.93 1.14
C GLY A 104 16.21 -23.29 1.70
N SER A 105 17.01 -23.77 2.64
CA SER A 105 16.83 -25.04 3.36
C SER A 105 15.44 -25.21 3.98
N TYR A 106 14.84 -24.12 4.47
CA TYR A 106 13.54 -24.08 5.13
C TYR A 106 12.32 -24.34 4.22
N GLN A 107 12.48 -24.22 2.90
CA GLN A 107 11.42 -24.49 1.91
C GLN A 107 11.85 -25.47 0.80
N GLY A 108 12.97 -26.17 0.98
CA GLY A 108 13.42 -27.24 0.08
C GLY A 108 14.14 -26.76 -1.19
N TRP A 109 14.84 -25.62 -1.14
CA TRP A 109 15.62 -25.05 -2.24
C TRP A 109 14.83 -24.84 -3.55
N ASN A 110 13.55 -24.47 -3.48
CA ASN A 110 12.73 -24.14 -4.65
C ASN A 110 12.86 -22.66 -5.08
N PRO A 111 13.57 -22.33 -6.18
CA PRO A 111 13.72 -20.93 -6.63
C PRO A 111 12.46 -20.35 -7.26
N GLU A 112 11.44 -21.17 -7.54
CA GLU A 112 10.14 -20.75 -8.09
C GLU A 112 9.10 -20.48 -6.98
N ASP A 113 9.44 -20.71 -5.70
CA ASP A 113 8.50 -20.51 -4.60
C ASP A 113 8.25 -19.03 -4.33
N ASN A 114 7.03 -18.58 -4.64
CA ASN A 114 6.59 -17.21 -4.43
C ASN A 114 6.03 -16.95 -3.02
N THR A 115 6.04 -17.93 -2.12
CA THR A 115 5.65 -17.72 -0.71
C THR A 115 6.77 -17.07 0.11
N THR A 116 8.02 -17.16 -0.35
CA THR A 116 9.18 -16.52 0.28
C THR A 116 9.94 -15.65 -0.70
N VAL A 117 9.51 -14.39 -0.77
CA VAL A 117 9.93 -13.40 -1.76
C VAL A 117 10.15 -12.03 -1.13
N LEU A 118 10.99 -11.24 -1.78
CA LEU A 118 11.12 -9.81 -1.58
C LEU A 118 10.51 -9.08 -2.79
N PHE A 119 10.03 -7.85 -2.59
CA PHE A 119 9.35 -7.06 -3.63
C PHE A 119 10.11 -5.78 -3.95
N SER A 120 10.14 -5.38 -5.23
CA SER A 120 10.63 -4.07 -5.67
C SER A 120 9.48 -3.12 -5.97
N LEU A 121 9.11 -2.30 -4.99
CA LEU A 121 7.96 -1.37 -5.12
C LEU A 121 8.21 -0.26 -6.15
N ASN A 122 9.48 0.07 -6.40
CA ASN A 122 9.90 1.13 -7.33
C ASN A 122 10.39 0.60 -8.67
N PHE A 123 10.37 -0.71 -8.91
CA PHE A 123 10.86 -1.35 -10.13
C PHE A 123 12.33 -0.98 -10.44
N ASP A 124 13.15 -0.90 -9.39
CA ASP A 124 14.51 -0.35 -9.43
C ASP A 124 15.59 -1.38 -9.04
N GLU A 125 15.26 -2.68 -9.07
CA GLU A 125 16.15 -3.79 -8.68
C GLU A 125 16.60 -3.73 -7.20
N LYS A 126 15.87 -2.97 -6.38
CA LYS A 126 15.96 -3.00 -4.92
C LYS A 126 14.74 -3.70 -4.38
N TYR A 127 14.98 -4.70 -3.54
CA TYR A 127 13.96 -5.59 -3.03
C TYR A 127 13.93 -5.54 -1.50
N GLU A 128 12.73 -5.55 -0.95
CA GLU A 128 12.47 -5.60 0.49
C GLU A 128 11.37 -6.61 0.79
N GLY A 129 11.48 -7.31 1.92
CA GLY A 129 10.46 -8.22 2.39
C GLY A 129 10.80 -8.79 3.76
N TYR A 130 9.86 -9.58 4.29
CA TYR A 130 10.02 -10.25 5.57
C TYR A 130 9.84 -11.76 5.42
N ILE A 131 10.80 -12.53 5.95
CA ILE A 131 10.83 -13.99 5.86
C ILE A 131 11.00 -14.59 7.26
N ASN A 132 10.21 -15.62 7.56
CA ASN A 132 10.42 -16.44 8.75
C ASN A 132 11.38 -17.59 8.43
N PHE A 133 12.49 -17.66 9.14
CA PHE A 133 13.39 -18.81 9.14
C PHE A 133 13.14 -19.64 10.40
N PRO A 134 12.43 -20.78 10.31
CA PRO A 134 11.97 -21.53 11.48
C PRO A 134 13.09 -22.25 12.23
N ASP A 135 14.22 -22.51 11.55
CA ASP A 135 15.34 -23.29 12.07
C ASP A 135 16.64 -22.45 12.13
N PRO A 136 17.50 -22.66 13.14
CA PRO A 136 18.82 -22.04 13.19
C PRO A 136 19.75 -22.63 12.12
N ASN A 137 20.78 -21.86 11.75
CA ASN A 137 21.69 -22.18 10.65
C ASN A 137 20.96 -22.43 9.32
N THR A 138 19.88 -21.67 9.08
CA THR A 138 19.16 -21.70 7.81
C THR A 138 20.10 -21.18 6.72
N GLU A 139 20.29 -21.99 5.68
CA GLU A 139 20.96 -21.58 4.45
C GLU A 139 19.95 -21.10 3.41
N PHE A 140 20.25 -20.02 2.70
CA PHE A 140 19.44 -19.50 1.60
C PHE A 140 20.28 -18.79 0.52
N LYS A 141 19.64 -18.48 -0.61
CA LYS A 141 20.13 -17.61 -1.70
C LYS A 141 19.04 -16.68 -2.18
N PHE A 142 19.40 -15.70 -3.01
CA PHE A 142 18.44 -14.92 -3.80
C PHE A 142 18.36 -15.45 -5.23
N ALA A 143 17.18 -15.45 -5.84
CA ALA A 143 16.98 -15.97 -7.19
C ALA A 143 15.85 -15.24 -7.94
N LYS A 144 15.95 -15.11 -9.26
CA LYS A 144 14.86 -14.61 -10.12
C LYS A 144 14.05 -15.78 -10.70
N GLY A 145 13.24 -16.42 -9.87
CA GLY A 145 12.34 -17.50 -10.30
C GLY A 145 13.02 -18.75 -10.86
N SER A 146 14.36 -18.84 -10.85
CA SER A 146 15.14 -19.98 -11.34
C SER A 146 16.56 -19.92 -10.81
N TRP A 147 17.33 -21.00 -11.00
CA TRP A 147 18.75 -21.02 -10.65
C TRP A 147 19.67 -20.39 -11.71
N ASP A 148 19.14 -19.99 -12.87
CA ASP A 148 19.95 -19.36 -13.93
C ASP A 148 20.44 -17.97 -13.52
N GLU A 149 19.62 -17.24 -12.77
CA GLU A 149 19.92 -15.92 -12.20
C GLU A 149 19.75 -15.98 -10.68
N ASN A 150 20.85 -16.30 -9.98
CA ASN A 150 20.89 -16.40 -8.52
C ASN A 150 22.13 -15.72 -7.93
N TRP A 151 22.00 -15.31 -6.67
CA TRP A 151 23.05 -14.66 -5.90
C TRP A 151 23.21 -15.33 -4.54
N GLY A 152 24.47 -15.50 -4.15
CA GLY A 152 24.91 -15.90 -2.83
C GLY A 152 25.92 -14.90 -2.28
N ASP A 153 26.69 -15.29 -1.27
CA ASP A 153 27.73 -14.45 -0.65
C ASP A 153 29.00 -15.29 -0.41
N THR A 154 29.94 -15.20 -1.34
CA THR A 154 31.21 -15.92 -1.25
C THR A 154 32.18 -15.11 -0.40
N GLY A 155 32.43 -15.57 0.81
CA GLY A 155 33.31 -14.88 1.76
C GLY A 155 32.59 -14.19 2.90
N ALA A 156 31.25 -14.21 2.91
CA ALA A 156 30.40 -13.70 3.98
C ALA A 156 30.67 -12.21 4.28
N ASP A 157 30.81 -11.41 3.23
CA ASP A 157 31.16 -9.99 3.32
C ASP A 157 29.97 -9.05 3.02
N PHE A 158 28.76 -9.60 2.90
CA PHE A 158 27.51 -8.91 2.57
C PHE A 158 27.45 -8.39 1.12
N THR A 159 28.36 -8.84 0.27
CA THR A 159 28.33 -8.62 -1.19
C THR A 159 27.65 -9.82 -1.87
N LEU A 160 26.76 -9.53 -2.82
CA LEU A 160 26.06 -10.53 -3.60
C LEU A 160 26.89 -10.97 -4.81
N ASP A 161 27.29 -12.23 -4.83
CA ASP A 161 27.98 -12.83 -5.97
C ASP A 161 27.01 -13.63 -6.83
N PRO A 162 26.99 -13.42 -8.16
CA PRO A 162 26.28 -14.30 -9.08
C PRO A 162 26.75 -15.76 -8.90
N GLY A 163 25.84 -16.62 -8.48
CA GLY A 163 26.14 -18.03 -8.20
C GLY A 163 26.99 -18.29 -6.95
N GLY A 164 27.19 -17.29 -6.07
CA GLY A 164 28.04 -17.38 -4.87
C GLY A 164 27.63 -18.43 -3.84
N ASP A 165 28.35 -18.51 -2.73
CA ASP A 165 28.05 -19.46 -1.63
C ASP A 165 26.71 -19.16 -0.93
N ASN A 166 26.16 -20.14 -0.23
CA ASN A 166 24.91 -19.96 0.51
C ASN A 166 25.07 -18.95 1.65
N ILE A 167 24.07 -18.09 1.84
CA ILE A 167 23.99 -17.17 2.97
C ILE A 167 23.42 -17.92 4.17
N ILE A 168 24.03 -17.75 5.35
CA ILE A 168 23.64 -18.45 6.58
C ILE A 168 23.00 -17.48 7.57
N ILE A 169 21.78 -17.82 8.02
CA ILE A 169 21.12 -17.21 9.17
C ILE A 169 21.32 -18.12 10.38
N ALA A 170 22.10 -17.65 11.35
CA ALA A 170 22.48 -18.46 12.51
C ALA A 170 21.30 -18.78 13.45
N GLU A 171 20.35 -17.87 13.59
CA GLU A 171 19.23 -17.98 14.54
C GLU A 171 17.89 -18.11 13.83
N ALA A 172 17.00 -18.93 14.37
CA ALA A 172 15.61 -18.94 13.94
C ALA A 172 14.93 -17.60 14.28
N GLY A 173 13.99 -17.17 13.45
CA GLY A 173 13.15 -16.01 13.70
C GLY A 173 12.57 -15.37 12.44
N TYR A 174 11.89 -14.25 12.64
CA TYR A 174 11.35 -13.42 11.58
C TYR A 174 12.35 -12.32 11.22
N TYR A 175 12.69 -12.20 9.94
CA TYR A 175 13.74 -11.30 9.47
C TYR A 175 13.18 -10.36 8.43
N LYS A 176 13.56 -9.08 8.53
CA LYS A 176 13.53 -8.16 7.40
C LYS A 176 14.76 -8.41 6.53
N LEU A 177 14.58 -8.55 5.22
CA LEU A 177 15.66 -8.65 4.25
C LEU A 177 15.57 -7.50 3.26
N ASN A 178 16.73 -6.93 2.92
CA ASN A 178 16.89 -5.93 1.89
C ASN A 178 18.01 -6.39 0.94
N ALA A 179 17.74 -6.36 -0.37
CA ALA A 179 18.72 -6.71 -1.40
C ALA A 179 18.73 -5.62 -2.48
N ASP A 180 19.92 -5.11 -2.81
CA ASP A 180 20.13 -4.16 -3.91
C ASP A 180 20.97 -4.85 -4.99
N LEU A 181 20.33 -5.26 -6.08
CA LEU A 181 21.02 -5.95 -7.18
C LEU A 181 21.80 -4.99 -8.08
N ASN A 182 21.67 -3.67 -7.89
CA ASN A 182 22.50 -2.69 -8.60
C ASN A 182 23.88 -2.54 -7.95
N SER A 183 23.92 -2.47 -6.61
CA SER A 183 25.17 -2.41 -5.85
C SER A 183 25.69 -3.79 -5.45
N LEU A 184 24.91 -4.84 -5.68
CA LEU A 184 25.20 -6.21 -5.26
C LEU A 184 25.46 -6.30 -3.75
N THR A 185 24.52 -5.79 -2.96
CA THR A 185 24.62 -5.82 -1.50
C THR A 185 23.32 -6.32 -0.90
N TYR A 186 23.40 -6.93 0.27
CA TYR A 186 22.21 -7.27 1.06
C TYR A 186 22.43 -6.97 2.54
N GLU A 187 21.33 -6.82 3.26
CA GLU A 187 21.31 -6.77 4.71
C GLU A 187 20.10 -7.55 5.23
N TYR A 188 20.19 -8.00 6.48
CA TYR A 188 19.07 -8.61 7.18
C TYR A 188 19.02 -8.13 8.63
N LEU A 189 17.82 -8.06 9.17
CA LEU A 189 17.56 -7.68 10.56
C LEU A 189 16.54 -8.65 11.15
N LYS A 190 16.91 -9.32 12.25
CA LYS A 190 15.95 -10.08 13.04
C LYS A 190 14.95 -9.10 13.68
N THR A 191 13.66 -9.42 13.60
CA THR A 191 12.58 -8.56 14.10
C THR A 191 11.65 -9.33 15.03
N ASP A 192 11.49 -8.81 16.24
CA ASP A 192 10.40 -9.12 17.16
C ASP A 192 9.45 -7.92 17.16
N TRP A 193 8.16 -8.13 16.88
CA TRP A 193 7.20 -7.04 16.69
C TRP A 193 6.29 -6.86 17.90
N GLY A 194 6.07 -5.61 18.28
CA GLY A 194 5.17 -5.23 19.36
C GLY A 194 4.17 -4.16 18.95
N LEU A 195 3.08 -4.08 19.71
CA LEU A 195 2.10 -3.01 19.66
C LEU A 195 2.34 -2.03 20.82
N ILE A 196 2.50 -0.75 20.50
CA ILE A 196 2.76 0.32 21.48
C ILE A 196 1.78 1.47 21.27
N GLY A 197 1.46 2.24 22.30
CA GLY A 197 0.73 3.49 22.14
C GLY A 197 -0.19 3.82 23.31
N SER A 198 -0.74 5.03 23.33
CA SER A 198 -1.62 5.50 24.42
C SER A 198 -2.87 4.63 24.63
N ALA A 199 -3.29 3.87 23.62
CA ALA A 199 -4.40 2.92 23.71
C ALA A 199 -4.02 1.58 24.35
N THR A 200 -2.73 1.23 24.44
CA THR A 200 -2.27 -0.06 24.99
C THR A 200 -2.11 0.02 26.52
N PRO A 201 -2.11 -1.11 27.25
CA PRO A 201 -1.91 -1.12 28.70
C PRO A 201 -0.58 -0.53 29.17
N GLY A 202 0.46 -0.62 28.33
CA GLY A 202 1.81 -0.10 28.58
C GLY A 202 2.02 1.34 28.11
N GLY A 203 1.03 1.96 27.45
CA GLY A 203 1.18 3.30 26.90
C GLY A 203 2.33 3.38 25.88
N TRP A 204 3.07 4.49 25.93
CA TRP A 204 4.29 4.68 25.12
C TRP A 204 5.57 4.18 25.83
N ASP A 205 5.43 3.49 26.97
CA ASP A 205 6.56 3.06 27.79
C ASP A 205 6.99 1.61 27.50
N THR A 206 6.06 0.74 27.10
CA THR A 206 6.34 -0.70 26.89
C THR A 206 5.45 -1.30 25.81
N ASP A 207 6.04 -2.16 24.98
CA ASP A 207 5.36 -2.85 23.89
C ASP A 207 4.54 -4.02 24.43
N THR A 208 3.47 -4.36 23.70
CA THR A 208 2.82 -5.66 23.85
C THR A 208 3.22 -6.54 22.67
N ASP A 209 3.98 -7.59 22.95
CA ASP A 209 4.52 -8.50 21.93
C ASP A 209 3.42 -9.12 21.06
N MET A 210 3.68 -9.16 19.76
CA MET A 210 2.87 -9.84 18.77
C MET A 210 3.43 -11.25 18.50
N ILE A 211 2.54 -12.18 18.17
CA ILE A 211 2.85 -13.58 17.93
C ILE A 211 2.79 -13.84 16.43
N TYR A 212 3.87 -14.36 15.87
CA TYR A 212 3.92 -14.83 14.49
C TYR A 212 3.19 -16.17 14.35
N ASP A 213 2.30 -16.25 13.35
CA ASP A 213 1.58 -17.47 13.00
C ASP A 213 2.14 -18.06 11.71
N THR A 214 2.64 -19.29 11.77
CA THR A 214 3.33 -19.95 10.63
C THR A 214 2.39 -20.41 9.52
N GLU A 215 1.08 -20.51 9.78
CA GLU A 215 0.10 -20.95 8.77
C GLU A 215 -0.32 -19.78 7.88
N SER A 216 -0.60 -18.63 8.49
CA SER A 216 -0.97 -17.39 7.80
C SER A 216 0.23 -16.53 7.36
N GLY A 217 1.36 -16.65 8.06
CA GLY A 217 2.53 -15.79 7.88
C GLY A 217 2.37 -14.38 8.46
N GLU A 218 1.39 -14.18 9.34
CA GLU A 218 1.03 -12.89 9.93
C GLU A 218 1.43 -12.79 11.40
N LEU A 219 1.55 -11.56 11.92
CA LEU A 219 1.78 -11.28 13.34
C LEU A 219 0.49 -10.82 13.99
N SER A 220 0.13 -11.31 15.17
CA SER A 220 -1.10 -10.90 15.85
C SER A 220 -1.00 -10.79 17.36
N VAL A 221 -1.85 -9.95 17.95
CA VAL A 221 -2.03 -9.84 19.40
C VAL A 221 -3.50 -9.65 19.74
N THR A 222 -3.98 -10.34 20.77
CA THR A 222 -5.30 -10.08 21.36
C THR A 222 -5.13 -9.25 22.63
N ILE A 223 -5.69 -8.05 22.67
CA ILE A 223 -5.39 -7.04 23.69
C ILE A 223 -6.62 -6.17 24.01
N ASN A 224 -6.72 -5.71 25.25
CA ASN A 224 -7.67 -4.66 25.61
C ASN A 224 -7.09 -3.30 25.23
N LEU A 225 -7.82 -2.54 24.42
CA LEU A 225 -7.48 -1.18 24.03
C LEU A 225 -8.47 -0.19 24.63
N VAL A 226 -7.99 1.01 24.91
CA VAL A 226 -8.80 2.18 25.25
C VAL A 226 -8.77 3.21 24.13
N VAL A 227 -9.65 4.22 24.18
CA VAL A 227 -9.57 5.37 23.27
C VAL A 227 -8.17 5.99 23.33
N GLY A 228 -7.51 6.08 22.18
CA GLY A 228 -6.13 6.53 22.09
C GLY A 228 -5.53 6.20 20.74
N GLU A 229 -4.23 5.91 20.72
CA GLU A 229 -3.49 5.60 19.51
C GLU A 229 -2.59 4.38 19.72
N ILE A 230 -2.33 3.64 18.64
CA ILE A 230 -1.37 2.52 18.57
C ILE A 230 -0.36 2.73 17.44
N LYS A 231 0.75 2.01 17.50
CA LYS A 231 1.77 1.90 16.47
C LYS A 231 2.43 0.52 16.53
N PHE A 232 2.94 0.05 15.42
CA PHE A 232 3.75 -1.17 15.37
C PHE A 232 5.22 -0.81 15.50
N ARG A 233 5.95 -1.52 16.35
CA ARG A 233 7.35 -1.23 16.63
C ARG A 233 8.15 -2.53 16.69
N ALA A 234 9.27 -2.60 15.99
CA ALA A 234 10.15 -3.75 16.04
C ALA A 234 11.25 -3.56 17.10
N ASN A 235 11.61 -4.65 17.78
CA ASN A 235 12.75 -4.76 18.68
C ASN A 235 12.75 -3.73 19.82
N ASP A 236 11.56 -3.37 20.33
CA ASP A 236 11.36 -2.33 21.36
C ASP A 236 12.01 -0.96 21.01
N GLY A 237 12.23 -0.69 19.71
CA GLY A 237 13.04 0.43 19.23
C GLY A 237 12.39 1.20 18.09
N TRP A 238 12.75 2.48 17.94
CA TRP A 238 12.16 3.36 16.92
C TRP A 238 12.86 3.32 15.56
N ASP A 239 13.88 2.47 15.40
CA ASP A 239 14.62 2.35 14.12
C ASP A 239 13.75 1.70 13.03
N LEU A 240 12.78 0.89 13.43
CA LEU A 240 11.82 0.22 12.55
C LEU A 240 10.44 0.18 13.22
N ASP A 241 9.65 1.21 12.93
CA ASP A 241 8.26 1.31 13.33
C ASP A 241 7.36 1.53 12.11
N TYR A 242 6.11 1.07 12.19
CA TYR A 242 5.11 1.25 11.14
C TYR A 242 3.86 1.91 11.70
N GLY A 243 3.38 2.90 10.96
CA GLY A 243 2.13 3.60 11.19
C GLY A 243 1.40 3.81 9.87
N GLU A 244 0.27 4.52 9.90
CA GLU A 244 -0.49 4.85 8.69
C GLU A 244 0.15 5.98 7.89
N THR A 245 -0.22 6.06 6.62
CA THR A 245 -0.05 7.30 5.84
C THR A 245 -0.98 8.39 6.38
N ASP A 246 -0.63 9.65 6.17
CA ASP A 246 -1.53 10.79 6.41
C ASP A 246 -1.81 11.50 5.07
N PRO A 247 -3.03 11.37 4.50
CA PRO A 247 -4.21 10.66 5.03
C PRO A 247 -4.09 9.12 4.92
N PRO A 248 -4.89 8.35 5.70
CA PRO A 248 -4.84 6.88 5.67
C PRO A 248 -5.19 6.29 4.30
N THR A 249 -4.37 5.36 3.83
CA THR A 249 -4.54 4.65 2.55
C THR A 249 -4.85 3.16 2.73
N GLY A 250 -4.87 2.68 3.98
CA GLY A 250 -4.94 1.25 4.31
C GLY A 250 -3.58 0.54 4.28
N PHE A 251 -2.50 1.24 3.91
CA PHE A 251 -1.13 0.73 3.94
C PHE A 251 -0.32 1.34 5.08
N LEU A 252 0.65 0.57 5.55
CA LEU A 252 1.63 1.01 6.54
C LEU A 252 2.82 1.69 5.85
N THR A 253 3.37 2.70 6.51
CA THR A 253 4.60 3.40 6.10
C THR A 253 5.58 3.42 7.27
N LYS A 254 6.86 3.19 6.98
CA LYS A 254 7.92 3.25 7.99
C LYS A 254 7.94 4.65 8.62
N GLY A 255 7.89 4.73 9.95
CA GLY A 255 7.81 6.01 10.67
C GLY A 255 6.49 6.78 10.44
N GLY A 256 5.45 6.11 9.94
CA GLY A 256 4.14 6.70 9.63
C GLY A 256 3.42 7.27 10.86
N ALA A 257 2.24 7.85 10.63
CA ALA A 257 1.38 8.41 11.67
C ALA A 257 0.84 7.31 12.61
N ASN A 258 0.50 7.68 13.84
CA ASN A 258 -0.12 6.74 14.78
C ASN A 258 -1.53 6.37 14.32
N ILE A 259 -1.98 5.18 14.72
CA ILE A 259 -3.25 4.58 14.32
C ILE A 259 -4.28 4.83 15.43
N PRO A 260 -5.40 5.53 15.17
CA PRO A 260 -6.37 5.85 16.21
C PRO A 260 -7.25 4.65 16.59
N ILE A 261 -7.52 4.51 17.89
CA ILE A 261 -8.52 3.62 18.46
C ILE A 261 -9.67 4.49 19.00
N SER A 262 -10.86 4.32 18.42
CA SER A 262 -12.00 5.22 18.64
C SER A 262 -12.91 4.81 19.81
N GLU A 263 -12.77 3.59 20.33
CA GLU A 263 -13.58 3.07 21.42
C GLU A 263 -12.82 2.02 22.24
N ASP A 264 -13.21 1.87 23.50
CA ASP A 264 -12.66 0.84 24.37
C ASP A 264 -13.17 -0.55 23.95
N GLY A 265 -12.33 -1.58 24.12
CA GLY A 265 -12.71 -2.94 23.79
C GLY A 265 -11.58 -3.95 23.86
N ASN A 266 -11.95 -5.22 23.66
CA ASN A 266 -10.99 -6.28 23.39
C ASN A 266 -10.86 -6.43 21.86
N TYR A 267 -9.63 -6.41 21.36
CA TYR A 267 -9.33 -6.44 19.94
C TYR A 267 -8.34 -7.55 19.62
N THR A 268 -8.51 -8.13 18.43
CA THR A 268 -7.44 -8.82 17.73
C THR A 268 -6.82 -7.84 16.73
N VAL A 269 -5.55 -7.51 16.95
CA VAL A 269 -4.76 -6.65 16.06
C VAL A 269 -3.80 -7.54 15.27
N THR A 270 -3.77 -7.39 13.96
CA THR A 270 -2.92 -8.17 13.05
C THR A 270 -2.04 -7.25 12.20
N LEU A 271 -0.78 -7.60 12.05
CA LEU A 271 0.22 -6.96 11.20
C LEU A 271 0.60 -7.93 10.06
N VAL A 272 0.54 -7.44 8.82
CA VAL A 272 0.71 -8.23 7.60
C VAL A 272 1.91 -7.70 6.80
N LEU A 273 3.03 -8.42 6.92
CA LEU A 273 4.33 -8.06 6.33
C LEU A 273 4.79 -9.03 5.21
N ASN A 274 4.08 -10.12 4.98
CA ASN A 274 4.35 -11.14 3.96
C ASN A 274 3.78 -10.78 2.56
N GLN A 275 3.76 -9.49 2.23
CA GLN A 275 3.21 -8.95 0.98
C GLN A 275 3.95 -7.66 0.58
N ALA A 276 3.81 -7.22 -0.67
CA ALA A 276 4.53 -6.05 -1.18
C ALA A 276 4.21 -4.75 -0.41
N ASN A 277 2.92 -4.46 -0.21
CA ASN A 277 2.47 -3.29 0.52
C ASN A 277 1.96 -3.73 1.88
N TYR A 278 2.68 -3.40 2.95
CA TYR A 278 2.32 -3.80 4.30
C TYR A 278 1.00 -3.21 4.76
N THR A 279 0.22 -4.02 5.49
CA THR A 279 -1.09 -3.61 6.01
C THR A 279 -1.26 -4.11 7.44
N TYR A 280 -2.38 -3.72 8.05
CA TYR A 280 -2.78 -4.19 9.36
C TYR A 280 -4.31 -4.33 9.42
N ARG A 281 -4.80 -5.03 10.45
CA ARG A 281 -6.23 -5.15 10.76
C ARG A 281 -6.44 -4.97 12.26
N VAL A 282 -7.50 -4.26 12.64
CA VAL A 282 -7.93 -4.10 14.03
C VAL A 282 -9.39 -4.56 14.09
N VAL A 283 -9.63 -5.71 14.71
CA VAL A 283 -10.96 -6.34 14.77
C VAL A 283 -11.39 -6.42 16.23
N LYS A 284 -12.53 -5.83 16.57
CA LYS A 284 -13.12 -5.95 17.91
C LYS A 284 -13.73 -7.34 18.09
N ASN A 285 -13.46 -7.98 19.22
CA ASN A 285 -13.94 -9.33 19.57
C ASN A 285 -15.33 -9.32 20.20
#